data_AF-A0A3A5QBW2-F1
#
_entry.id   AF-A0A3A5QBW2-F1
#
_cell.length_a   1.000
_cell.length_b   1.000
_cell.length_c   1.000
_cell.angle_alpha   90.00
_cell.angle_beta   90.00
_cell.angle_gamma   90.00
#
_symmetry.space_group_name_H-M   'P 1'
#
loop_
_entity.id
_entity.type
_entity.pdbx_description
1 polymer ?
#
loop_
_entity_poly.entity_id
_entity_poly.type
_entity_poly.pdbx_seq_one_letter_code
_entity_poly.pdbx_strand_id
1 'polypeptide(L)' 'MTTIEKKRVTLSLPTETDDKLELLAKENGMTKSGLVNYLINKTVEAGTIYA' A
#
# COMPACT_ATOMS: atom_id res chain seq x y z
N MET A 1 -24.63 0.81 -2.44
CA MET A 1 -23.23 0.41 -2.72
C MET A 1 -22.48 1.68 -3.07
N THR A 2 -21.58 2.15 -2.22
CA THR A 2 -20.78 3.34 -2.53
C THR A 2 -19.71 2.93 -3.51
N THR A 3 -19.75 3.46 -4.74
CA THR A 3 -18.76 3.15 -5.76
C THR A 3 -17.44 3.81 -5.35
N ILE A 4 -16.44 3.00 -5.01
CA ILE A 4 -15.10 3.52 -4.73
C ILE A 4 -14.42 3.78 -6.07
N GLU A 5 -14.23 5.05 -6.41
CA GLU A 5 -13.46 5.44 -7.59
C GLU A 5 -11.98 5.08 -7.39
N LYS A 6 -11.40 4.34 -8.34
CA LYS A 6 -10.00 3.92 -8.31
C LYS A 6 -9.22 4.61 -9.41
N LYS A 7 -8.11 5.25 -9.07
CA LYS A 7 -7.14 5.80 -10.03
C LYS A 7 -5.91 4.90 -10.09
N ARG A 8 -5.42 4.60 -11.30
CA ARG A 8 -4.14 3.88 -11.48
C ARG A 8 -2.98 4.82 -11.18
N VAL A 9 -2.00 4.31 -10.44
CA VAL A 9 -0.75 5.01 -10.10
C VAL A 9 0.41 4.14 -10.54
N THR A 10 1.39 4.74 -11.20
CA THR A 10 2.64 4.09 -11.63
C THR A 10 3.79 4.73 -10.86
N LEU A 11 4.65 3.91 -10.26
CA LEU A 11 5.76 4.34 -9.42
C LEU A 11 7.02 3.59 -9.86
N SER A 12 8.16 4.27 -9.78
CA SER A 12 9.47 3.64 -9.95
C SER A 12 10.05 3.34 -8.57
N LEU A 13 10.37 2.08 -8.32
CA LEU A 13 10.97 1.60 -7.07
C LEU A 13 12.20 0.74 -7.40
N PRO A 14 13.20 0.66 -6.50
CA PRO A 14 14.22 -0.38 -6.60
C PRO A 14 13.57 -1.76 -6.61
N THR A 15 14.11 -2.69 -7.39
CA THR A 15 13.57 -4.06 -7.51
C THR A 15 13.41 -4.74 -6.15
N GLU A 16 14.42 -4.62 -5.29
CA GLU A 16 14.39 -5.17 -3.92
C GLU A 16 13.21 -4.60 -3.09
N THR A 17 12.79 -3.37 -3.37
CA THR A 17 11.65 -2.76 -2.66
C THR A 17 10.31 -3.33 -3.14
N ASP A 18 10.16 -3.61 -4.44
CA ASP A 18 8.97 -4.31 -4.95
C ASP A 18 8.91 -5.76 -4.45
N ASP A 19 10.06 -6.45 -4.37
CA ASP A 19 10.12 -7.80 -3.82
C ASP A 19 9.68 -7.85 -2.35
N LYS A 20 10.14 -6.88 -1.54
CA LYS A 20 9.70 -6.72 -0.15
C LYS A 20 8.20 -6.41 -0.07
N LEU A 21 7.68 -5.55 -0.95
CA LEU A 21 6.27 -5.22 -1.00
C LEU A 21 5.40 -6.45 -1.34
N GLU A 22 5.84 -7.26 -2.30
CA GLU A 22 5.17 -8.51 -2.69
C GLU A 22 5.14 -9.51 -1.53
N LEU A 23 6.28 -9.72 -0.86
CA LEU A 23 6.39 -10.64 0.28
C LEU A 23 5.47 -10.20 1.42
N LEU A 24 5.55 -8.92 1.84
CA LEU A 24 4.71 -8.38 2.91
C LEU A 24 3.23 -8.46 2.58
N ALA A 25 2.85 -8.18 1.34
CA ALA A 25 1.46 -8.29 0.90
C ALA A 25 0.98 -9.74 1.03
N LYS A 26 1.78 -10.71 0.57
CA LYS A 26 1.47 -12.14 0.65
C LYS A 26 1.35 -12.63 2.09
N GLU A 27 2.30 -12.28 2.96
CA GLU A 27 2.30 -12.67 4.38
C GLU A 27 1.06 -12.18 5.13
N ASN A 28 0.51 -11.03 4.71
CA ASN A 28 -0.68 -10.43 5.31
C ASN A 28 -1.99 -10.76 4.55
N GLY A 29 -1.94 -11.65 3.55
CA GLY A 29 -3.12 -12.03 2.76
C GLY A 29 -3.70 -10.88 1.93
N MET A 30 -2.87 -9.91 1.54
CA MET A 30 -3.25 -8.71 0.81
C MET A 30 -2.67 -8.69 -0.61
N THR A 31 -3.26 -7.85 -1.46
CA THR A 31 -2.63 -7.44 -2.72
C THR A 31 -1.66 -6.29 -2.46
N LYS A 32 -0.67 -6.08 -3.35
CA LYS A 32 0.26 -4.93 -3.24
C LYS A 32 -0.46 -3.59 -3.11
N SER A 33 -1.48 -3.36 -3.94
CA SER A 33 -2.29 -2.14 -3.89
C SER A 33 -3.12 -2.04 -2.61
N GLY A 34 -3.61 -3.16 -2.08
CA GLY A 34 -4.28 -3.23 -0.78
C GLY A 34 -3.36 -2.85 0.38
N LEU A 35 -2.13 -3.38 0.39
CA LEU A 35 -1.13 -3.07 1.41
C LEU A 35 -0.72 -1.59 1.38
N VAL A 36 -0.42 -1.04 0.20
CA VAL A 36 -0.10 0.40 0.06
C VAL A 36 -1.25 1.27 0.56
N ASN A 37 -2.50 0.96 0.17
CA ASN A 37 -3.68 1.68 0.64
C ASN A 37 -3.86 1.60 2.16
N TYR A 38 -3.65 0.41 2.75
CA TYR A 38 -3.72 0.21 4.21
C TYR A 38 -2.67 1.08 4.93
N LEU A 39 -1.42 1.07 4.47
CA LEU A 39 -0.34 1.83 5.08
C LEU A 39 -0.60 3.34 5.01
N ILE A 40 -1.08 3.85 3.87
CA ILE A 40 -1.47 5.26 3.73
C ILE A 40 -2.57 5.62 4.73
N ASN A 41 -3.64 4.83 4.81
CA ASN A 41 -4.75 5.11 5.73
C ASN A 41 -4.32 5.08 7.19
N LYS A 42 -3.51 4.08 7.57
CA LYS A 42 -2.95 4.00 8.93
C LYS A 42 -2.09 5.21 9.27
N THR A 43 -1.35 5.73 8.30
CA THR A 43 -0.52 6.93 8.45
C THR A 43 -1.36 8.20 8.63
N VAL A 44 -2.44 8.31 7.86
CA VAL A 44 -3.43 9.40 8.00
C VAL A 44 -4.11 9.33 9.37
N GLU A 45 -4.51 8.15 9.83
CA GLU A 45 -5.10 7.92 11.15
C GLU A 45 -4.13 8.29 12.29
N ALA A 46 -2.85 7.97 12.14
CA ALA A 46 -1.81 8.32 13.11
C ALA A 46 -1.49 9.83 13.13
N GLY A 47 -1.83 10.58 12.08
CA GLY A 47 -1.56 12.01 11.96
C GLY A 47 -0.10 12.38 11.71
N THR A 48 0.78 11.39 11.49
CA THR A 48 2.20 11.60 11.20
C THR A 48 2.74 10.46 10.33
N ILE A 49 3.62 10.82 9.38
CA ILE A 49 4.39 9.87 8.55
C ILE A 49 5.65 9.36 9.25
N TYR A 50 6.01 9.96 10.39
CA TYR A 50 7.13 9.57 11.23
C TYR A 50 6.61 8.79 12.43
N ALA A 51 7.15 7.59 12.62
CA ALA A 51 6.95 6.77 13.81
C ALA A 51 7.86 7.22 14.96
#